data_AF-A0A0F5IYV2-F1
#
_entry.id   AF-A0A0F5IYV2-F1
#
_cell.length_a   1.000
_cell.length_b   1.000
_cell.length_c   1.000
_cell.angle_alpha   90.00
_cell.angle_beta   90.00
_cell.angle_gamma   90.00
#
_symmetry.space_group_name_H-M   'P 1'
#
loop_
_entity.id
_entity.type
_entity.pdbx_description
1 polymer ?
#
loop_
_entity_poly.entity_id
_entity_poly.type
_entity_poly.pdbx_seq_one_letter_code
_entity_poly.pdbx_strand_id
1 'polypeptide(L)'
;MENKMSEKALMYREKRQAKKFRENILFLIIVLAIIGIPIGIIYTAFSNSSEDNKKSRYDGEYWRSVNREQQFKDAGLDEFAKIERRERRKRLKNK
;
A
#
# COMPACT_ATOMS: atom_id res chain seq x y z
N MET A 1 -48.50 21.92 39.89
CA MET A 1 -48.44 21.49 38.47
C MET A 1 -47.18 22.00 37.74
N GLU A 2 -46.53 23.07 38.21
CA GLU A 2 -45.32 23.64 37.59
C GLU A 2 -44.11 22.70 37.54
N ASN A 3 -43.89 21.88 38.58
CA ASN A 3 -42.70 21.03 38.64
C ASN A 3 -42.65 19.98 37.50
N LYS A 4 -43.82 19.39 37.17
CA LYS A 4 -43.97 18.45 36.04
C LYS A 4 -43.81 19.12 34.67
N MET A 5 -44.11 20.42 34.56
CA MET A 5 -43.93 21.19 33.32
C MET A 5 -42.45 21.56 33.12
N SER A 6 -41.74 21.90 34.22
CA SER A 6 -40.30 22.19 34.23
C SER A 6 -39.46 20.98 33.84
N GLU A 7 -39.75 19.80 34.41
CA GLU A 7 -39.03 18.55 34.09
C GLU A 7 -39.19 18.12 32.63
N LYS A 8 -40.40 18.27 32.06
CA LYS A 8 -40.64 17.98 30.64
C LYS A 8 -39.86 18.92 29.72
N ALA A 9 -39.75 20.19 30.09
CA ALA A 9 -38.97 21.18 29.35
C ALA A 9 -37.46 20.88 29.40
N LEU A 10 -36.96 20.42 30.55
CA LEU A 10 -35.59 19.96 30.75
C LEU A 10 -35.29 18.72 29.91
N MET A 11 -36.14 17.69 30.00
CA MET A 11 -36.01 16.46 29.20
C MET A 11 -36.01 16.77 27.69
N TYR A 12 -36.86 17.70 27.24
CA TYR A 12 -36.90 18.09 25.83
C TYR A 12 -35.60 18.78 25.37
N ARG A 13 -34.96 19.58 26.24
CA ARG A 13 -33.67 20.22 25.94
C ARG A 13 -32.54 19.20 25.85
N GLU A 14 -32.47 18.24 26.78
CA GLU A 14 -31.47 17.17 26.76
C GLU A 14 -31.59 16.28 25.53
N LYS A 15 -32.82 15.87 25.16
CA LYS A 15 -33.08 15.11 23.93
C LYS A 15 -32.64 15.88 22.68
N ARG A 16 -32.84 17.20 22.65
CA ARG A 16 -32.41 18.07 21.55
C ARG A 16 -30.89 18.18 21.47
N GLN A 17 -30.19 18.27 22.60
CA GLN A 17 -28.72 18.29 22.64
C GLN A 17 -28.13 16.94 22.21
N ALA A 18 -28.67 15.83 22.71
CA ALA A 18 -28.23 14.48 22.32
C ALA A 18 -28.44 14.22 20.83
N LYS A 19 -29.54 14.71 20.24
CA LYS A 19 -29.79 14.61 18.79
C LYS A 19 -28.75 15.40 17.99
N LYS A 20 -28.50 16.66 18.36
CA LYS A 20 -27.46 17.50 17.71
C LYS A 20 -26.07 16.89 17.83
N PHE A 21 -25.74 16.30 18.98
CA PHE A 21 -24.46 15.62 19.18
C PHE A 21 -24.29 14.42 18.25
N ARG A 22 -25.34 13.59 18.11
CA ARG A 22 -25.34 12.45 17.17
C ARG A 22 -25.21 12.92 15.71
N GLU A 23 -25.92 13.97 15.33
CA GLU A 23 -25.82 14.57 13.98
C GLU A 23 -24.41 15.10 13.70
N ASN A 24 -23.79 15.78 14.67
CA ASN A 24 -22.42 16.28 14.56
C ASN A 24 -21.39 15.15 14.44
N ILE A 25 -21.54 14.06 15.20
CA ILE A 25 -20.69 12.87 15.07
C ILE A 25 -20.83 12.26 13.69
N LEU A 26 -22.06 12.10 13.21
CA LEU A 26 -22.32 11.51 11.89
C LEU A 26 -21.67 12.35 10.78
N PHE A 27 -21.79 13.68 10.89
CA PHE A 27 -21.15 14.61 9.96
C PHE A 27 -19.63 14.51 9.99
N LEU A 28 -19.01 14.43 11.17
CA LEU A 28 -17.57 14.25 11.32
C LEU A 28 -17.09 12.96 10.65
N ILE A 29 -17.80 11.85 10.85
CA ILE A 29 -17.47 10.56 10.22
C ILE A 29 -17.52 10.67 8.70
N ILE A 30 -18.55 11.33 8.16
CA ILE A 30 -18.68 11.54 6.71
C ILE A 30 -17.51 12.37 6.17
N VAL A 31 -17.13 13.46 6.85
CA VAL A 31 -15.98 14.30 6.45
C VAL A 31 -14.68 13.51 6.48
N LEU A 32 -14.44 12.72 7.54
CA LEU A 32 -13.26 11.87 7.65
C LEU A 32 -13.24 10.77 6.59
N ALA A 33 -14.38 10.21 6.20
CA ALA A 33 -14.46 9.23 5.12
C ALA A 33 -14.13 9.86 3.76
N ILE A 34 -14.69 11.05 3.46
CA ILE A 34 -14.43 11.77 2.20
C ILE A 34 -12.94 12.11 2.05
N ILE A 35 -12.26 12.44 3.14
CA ILE A 35 -10.82 12.76 3.10
C ILE A 35 -9.96 11.49 3.16
N GLY A 36 -10.32 10.51 3.99
CA GLY A 36 -9.52 9.31 4.23
C GLY A 36 -9.50 8.33 3.06
N ILE A 37 -10.63 8.17 2.35
CA ILE A 37 -10.74 7.27 1.19
C ILE A 37 -9.76 7.64 0.05
N PRO A 38 -9.71 8.90 -0.45
CA PRO A 38 -8.78 9.26 -1.52
C PRO A 38 -7.32 9.17 -1.08
N ILE A 39 -6.99 9.50 0.17
CA ILE A 39 -5.63 9.32 0.70
C ILE A 39 -5.23 7.84 0.70
N GLY A 40 -6.13 6.94 1.11
CA GLY A 40 -5.89 5.49 1.07
C GLY A 40 -5.72 4.95 -0.35
N ILE A 41 -6.52 5.42 -1.32
CA ILE A 41 -6.40 5.05 -2.73
C ILE A 41 -5.05 5.52 -3.30
N ILE A 42 -4.64 6.76 -3.01
CA ILE A 42 -3.34 7.27 -3.45
C ILE A 42 -2.20 6.45 -2.82
N TYR A 43 -2.27 6.18 -1.51
CA TYR A 43 -1.24 5.40 -0.82
C TYR A 43 -1.11 3.99 -1.39
N THR A 44 -2.23 3.30 -1.64
CA THR A 44 -2.23 1.96 -2.24
C THR A 44 -1.76 1.95 -3.70
N ALA A 45 -2.09 2.97 -4.49
CA ALA A 45 -1.58 3.12 -5.85
C ALA A 45 -0.05 3.37 -5.87
N PHE A 46 0.47 4.19 -4.95
CA PHE A 46 1.91 4.46 -4.82
C PHE A 46 2.68 3.26 -4.21
N SER A 47 2.09 2.51 -3.28
CA SER A 47 2.72 1.31 -2.73
C SER A 47 2.78 0.19 -3.76
N ASN A 48 1.68 -0.04 -4.50
CA ASN A 48 1.62 -1.12 -5.49
C ASN A 48 2.41 -0.81 -6.77
N SER A 49 2.60 0.47 -7.10
CA SER A 49 3.47 0.85 -8.23
C SER A 49 4.96 0.74 -7.90
N SER A 50 5.35 0.59 -6.63
CA SER A 50 6.75 0.46 -6.20
C SER A 50 7.26 -0.98 -6.22
N GLU A 51 6.38 -1.98 -6.29
CA GLU A 51 6.78 -3.39 -6.29
C GLU A 51 7.14 -3.89 -7.70
N ASP A 52 6.48 -3.36 -8.75
CA ASP A 52 6.81 -3.65 -10.15
C ASP A 52 7.82 -2.67 -10.78
N ASN A 53 8.02 -1.47 -10.21
CA ASN A 53 9.03 -0.49 -10.67
C ASN A 53 10.31 -0.47 -9.84
N LYS A 54 10.62 -1.53 -9.08
CA LYS A 54 12.02 -1.91 -8.94
C LYS A 54 12.49 -2.50 -10.27
N LYS A 55 12.53 -1.65 -11.31
CA LYS A 55 13.33 -1.85 -12.51
C LYS A 55 14.74 -2.09 -12.02
N SER A 56 15.05 -3.37 -11.91
CA SER A 56 16.37 -3.87 -11.67
C SER A 56 17.34 -3.04 -12.51
N ARG A 57 18.41 -2.58 -11.88
CA ARG A 57 19.58 -1.95 -12.52
C ARG A 57 20.08 -2.73 -13.74
N TYR A 58 19.67 -3.99 -13.86
CA TYR A 58 19.95 -4.88 -14.97
C TYR A 58 18.69 -5.34 -15.71
N ASP A 59 18.79 -5.45 -17.02
CA ASP A 59 17.73 -5.94 -17.92
C ASP A 59 17.28 -7.38 -17.57
N GLY A 60 16.10 -7.81 -18.02
CA GLY A 60 15.58 -9.17 -17.80
C GLY A 60 16.52 -10.26 -18.33
N GLU A 61 17.32 -9.96 -19.36
CA GLU A 61 18.37 -10.85 -19.86
C GLU A 61 19.45 -11.16 -18.80
N TYR A 62 19.81 -10.18 -17.96
CA TYR A 62 20.82 -10.36 -16.91
C TYR A 62 20.37 -11.40 -15.89
N TRP A 63 19.15 -11.29 -15.39
CA TRP A 63 18.62 -12.22 -14.39
C TRP A 63 18.45 -13.62 -14.95
N ARG A 64 18.05 -13.76 -16.23
CA ARG A 64 18.01 -15.05 -16.92
C ARG A 64 19.39 -15.71 -16.99
N SER A 65 20.44 -14.93 -17.26
CA SER A 65 21.81 -15.43 -17.26
C SER A 65 22.30 -15.84 -15.87
N VAL A 66 21.94 -15.10 -14.81
CA VAL A 66 22.21 -15.50 -13.42
C VAL A 66 21.50 -16.82 -13.09
N ASN A 67 20.25 -17.02 -13.53
CA ASN A 67 19.52 -18.26 -13.29
C ASN A 67 20.16 -19.45 -14.01
N ARG A 68 20.61 -19.29 -15.27
CA ARG A 68 21.36 -20.34 -15.99
C ARG A 68 22.67 -20.70 -15.28
N GLU A 69 23.42 -19.69 -14.82
CA GLU A 69 24.64 -19.91 -14.04
C GLU A 69 24.36 -20.78 -12.80
N GLN A 70 23.24 -20.54 -12.10
CA GLN A 70 22.86 -21.32 -10.92
C GLN A 70 22.46 -22.75 -11.28
N GLN A 71 21.65 -22.95 -12.32
CA GLN A 71 21.27 -24.29 -12.80
C GLN A 71 22.48 -25.15 -13.17
N PHE A 72 23.51 -24.56 -13.78
CA PHE A 72 24.74 -25.28 -14.07
C PHE A 72 25.49 -25.69 -12.81
N LYS A 73 25.55 -24.84 -11.77
CA LYS A 73 26.18 -25.21 -10.49
C LYS A 73 25.41 -26.32 -9.78
N ASP A 74 24.09 -26.23 -9.78
CA ASP A 74 23.22 -27.22 -9.13
C ASP A 74 23.35 -28.60 -9.82
N ALA A 75 23.65 -28.61 -11.12
CA ALA A 75 23.95 -29.81 -11.90
C ALA A 75 25.42 -30.29 -11.80
N GLY A 76 26.29 -29.61 -11.03
CA GLY A 76 27.71 -29.92 -10.94
C GLY A 76 28.53 -29.54 -12.18
N LEU A 77 27.97 -28.72 -13.08
CA LEU A 77 28.55 -28.27 -14.34
C LEU A 77 29.30 -26.94 -14.17
N ASP A 78 30.31 -26.93 -13.30
CA ASP A 78 31.05 -25.71 -12.91
C ASP A 78 31.73 -24.98 -14.07
N GLU A 79 32.20 -25.71 -15.08
CA GLU A 79 32.78 -25.14 -16.31
C GLU A 79 31.75 -24.29 -17.07
N PHE A 80 30.54 -24.81 -17.25
CA PHE A 80 29.45 -24.11 -17.93
C PHE A 80 28.98 -22.89 -17.13
N ALA A 81 28.90 -23.01 -15.81
CA ALA A 81 28.60 -21.87 -14.94
C ALA A 81 29.64 -20.75 -15.08
N LYS A 82 30.94 -21.10 -15.15
CA LYS A 82 32.03 -20.13 -15.35
C LYS A 82 31.95 -19.46 -16.72
N ILE A 83 31.62 -20.20 -17.77
CA ILE A 83 31.44 -19.66 -19.13
C ILE A 83 30.30 -18.65 -19.16
N GLU A 84 29.11 -19.02 -18.67
CA GLU A 84 27.93 -18.14 -18.62
C GLU A 84 28.22 -16.84 -17.84
N ARG A 85 28.90 -16.95 -16.68
CA ARG A 85 29.33 -15.78 -15.90
C ARG A 85 30.29 -14.89 -16.68
N ARG A 86 31.27 -15.47 -17.37
CA ARG A 86 32.27 -14.72 -18.16
C ARG A 86 31.60 -14.00 -19.32
N GLU A 87 30.68 -14.64 -20.03
CA GLU A 87 29.92 -14.02 -21.10
C GLU A 87 29.05 -12.87 -20.61
N ARG A 88 28.33 -13.05 -19.50
CA ARG A 88 27.52 -11.99 -18.88
C ARG A 88 28.37 -10.77 -18.54
N ARG A 89 29.55 -10.96 -17.96
CA ARG A 89 30.49 -9.87 -17.66
C ARG A 89 31.01 -9.18 -18.93
N LYS A 90 31.28 -9.92 -20.01
CA LYS A 90 31.66 -9.33 -21.31
C LYS A 90 30.55 -8.44 -21.86
N ARG A 91 29.29 -8.91 -21.84
CA ARG A 91 28.13 -8.13 -22.31
C ARG A 91 27.91 -6.86 -21.49
N LEU A 92 28.14 -6.92 -20.17
CA LEU A 92 28.01 -5.77 -19.27
C LEU A 92 29.14 -4.74 -19.38
N LYS A 93 30.34 -5.14 -19.86
CA LYS A 93 31.46 -4.21 -20.05
C LYS A 93 31.29 -3.33 -21.30
N ASN A 94 30.48 -3.76 -22.25
CA ASN A 94 30.20 -3.06 -23.51
C ASN A 94 28.87 -2.27 -23.48
N LYS A 95 28.26 -2.08 -22.30
CA LYS A 95 27.07 -1.26 -22.06
C LYS A 95 27.48 -0.02 -21.26
#